data_AF-A0AA39C3Y0-F1
#
_entry.id   AF-A0AA39C3Y0-F1
#
_cell.length_a   1.000
_cell.length_b   1.000
_cell.length_c   1.000
_cell.angle_alpha   90.00
_cell.angle_beta   90.00
_cell.angle_gamma   90.00
#
_symmetry.space_group_name_H-M   'P 1'
#
loop_
_entity.id
_entity.type
_entity.pdbx_description
1 polymer ?
#
loop_
_entity_poly.entity_id
_entity_poly.type
_entity_poly.pdbx_seq_one_letter_code
_entity_poly.pdbx_strand_id
1 'polypeptide(L)'
;MVVLAQHLKECSEAKDKTEITITSTYKLCGISSEMYDGREGSKLDFEGYLKIEVISNELCFTPSPRGSSSYLLVEIVSGSPNSPLADLWRQILLLNKYLSILEEYRKKDSSSRYSIMPLKFPSDFLAPYSEDESVITSKINCLLNGDDSAEINEEISQNPVGDMNIYEIKLTDFIKELPKRENLDFTDRLWRIVRGARNYNKMTDCIYTVFESLTKNNYKPQLNDMDKTRFARMVSELENENGKVSSLAGSSSLELIIDMGLENISRDYMYLLSNMNVMEAYGLRKIFNCMLTGEFDIHNYRNKLLNLAQIHISLELLQLIQTHFNCRCDITYSILECALKKYFGSSFKYKSNK
;
A
#
# COMPACT_ATOMS: atom_id res chain seq x y z
N MET A 1 -28.07 36.75 -12.77
CA MET A 1 -26.67 37.11 -12.40
C MET A 1 -26.38 38.60 -12.47
N VAL A 2 -26.82 39.35 -13.50
CA VAL A 2 -26.52 40.80 -13.65
C VAL A 2 -27.08 41.66 -12.49
N VAL A 3 -28.29 41.36 -12.01
CA VAL A 3 -28.94 42.15 -10.93
C VAL A 3 -28.23 42.01 -9.59
N LEU A 4 -27.72 40.81 -9.26
CA LEU A 4 -26.98 40.58 -8.01
C LEU A 4 -25.62 41.30 -8.04
N ALA A 5 -24.94 41.30 -9.19
CA ALA A 5 -23.68 42.02 -9.39
C ALA A 5 -23.84 43.54 -9.25
N GLN A 6 -24.95 44.10 -9.75
CA GLN A 6 -25.26 45.53 -9.62
C GLN A 6 -25.49 45.91 -8.15
N HIS A 7 -26.27 45.12 -7.42
CA HIS A 7 -26.65 45.41 -6.04
C HIS A 7 -25.47 45.31 -5.06
N LEU A 8 -24.54 44.39 -5.31
CA LEU A 8 -23.32 44.24 -4.51
C LEU A 8 -22.34 45.40 -4.73
N LYS A 9 -22.36 46.02 -5.92
CA LYS A 9 -21.57 47.22 -6.23
C LYS A 9 -22.09 48.43 -5.44
N GLU A 10 -23.40 48.54 -5.30
CA GLU A 10 -24.07 49.58 -4.51
C GLU A 10 -23.84 49.41 -2.99
N CYS A 11 -23.75 48.17 -2.49
CA CYS A 11 -23.39 47.91 -1.08
C CYS A 11 -21.96 48.32 -0.70
N SER A 12 -21.03 48.42 -1.67
CA SER A 12 -19.65 48.83 -1.40
C SER A 12 -19.49 50.31 -1.02
N GLU A 13 -20.54 51.12 -1.21
CA GLU A 13 -20.55 52.56 -0.88
C GLU A 13 -21.04 52.87 0.55
N ALA A 14 -21.49 51.85 1.30
CA ALA A 14 -21.91 52.00 2.69
C ALA A 14 -20.69 52.06 3.64
N LYS A 15 -20.65 53.09 4.50
CA LYS A 15 -19.55 53.44 5.43
C LYS A 15 -19.39 52.50 6.65
N ASP A 16 -19.99 51.33 6.64
CA ASP A 16 -19.73 50.30 7.65
C ASP A 16 -18.71 49.31 7.09
N LYS A 17 -17.63 49.07 7.85
CA LYS A 17 -16.58 48.09 7.53
C LYS A 17 -17.21 46.69 7.50
N THR A 18 -17.78 46.34 6.36
CA THR A 18 -18.35 45.02 6.11
C THR A 18 -17.25 44.18 5.48
N GLU A 19 -16.79 43.17 6.20
CA GLU A 19 -15.86 42.17 5.65
C GLU A 19 -16.68 41.16 4.85
N ILE A 20 -16.34 41.00 3.56
CA ILE A 20 -17.08 40.13 2.65
C ILE A 20 -16.12 39.07 2.15
N THR A 21 -16.45 37.80 2.43
CA THR A 21 -15.71 36.64 1.96
C THR A 21 -16.60 35.83 1.04
N ILE A 22 -16.09 35.49 -0.15
CA ILE A 22 -16.77 34.67 -1.14
C ILE A 22 -16.00 33.39 -1.35
N THR A 23 -16.73 32.29 -1.31
CA THR A 23 -16.22 30.98 -1.68
C THR A 23 -16.85 30.55 -2.98
N SER A 24 -16.04 30.42 -4.02
CA SER A 24 -16.43 29.87 -5.32
C SER A 24 -15.98 28.42 -5.40
N THR A 25 -16.90 27.50 -5.68
CA THR A 25 -16.58 26.07 -5.83
C THR A 25 -16.71 25.64 -7.28
N TYR A 26 -15.64 25.06 -7.83
CA TYR A 26 -15.56 24.55 -9.19
C TYR A 26 -15.44 23.03 -9.12
N LYS A 27 -16.50 22.33 -9.49
CA LYS A 27 -16.50 20.86 -9.62
C LYS A 27 -15.71 20.47 -10.87
N LEU A 28 -14.75 19.56 -10.72
CA LEU A 28 -13.88 19.11 -11.80
C LEU A 28 -14.26 17.71 -12.28
N CYS A 29 -14.45 16.76 -11.36
CA CYS A 29 -14.96 15.42 -11.70
C CYS A 29 -15.63 14.74 -10.49
N GLY A 30 -16.31 13.62 -10.75
CA GLY A 30 -16.88 12.74 -9.72
C GLY A 30 -18.19 13.21 -9.10
N ILE A 31 -18.62 12.59 -8.02
CA ILE A 31 -19.79 12.98 -7.21
C ILE A 31 -19.34 12.97 -5.76
N SER A 32 -19.62 14.01 -4.95
CA SER A 32 -19.19 13.99 -3.55
C SER A 32 -19.73 12.76 -2.81
N SER A 33 -18.94 12.22 -1.89
CA SER A 33 -19.31 11.04 -1.11
C SER A 33 -20.62 11.23 -0.32
N GLU A 34 -20.98 12.46 0.03
CA GLU A 34 -22.23 12.82 0.71
C GLU A 34 -23.47 12.72 -0.19
N MET A 35 -23.27 12.86 -1.51
CA MET A 35 -24.33 12.79 -2.52
C MET A 35 -24.47 11.40 -3.13
N TYR A 36 -23.67 10.43 -2.69
CA TYR A 36 -23.70 9.06 -3.18
C TYR A 36 -24.92 8.32 -2.58
N ASP A 37 -25.93 8.02 -3.40
CA ASP A 37 -27.06 7.19 -2.99
C ASP A 37 -26.64 5.71 -3.05
N GLY A 38 -26.39 5.11 -1.88
CA GLY A 38 -25.99 3.71 -1.75
C GLY A 38 -27.02 2.68 -2.21
N ARG A 39 -28.16 3.12 -2.78
CA ARG A 39 -29.16 2.27 -3.43
C ARG A 39 -28.87 1.98 -4.90
N GLU A 40 -28.09 2.82 -5.59
CA GLU A 40 -27.80 2.66 -7.03
C GLU A 40 -26.42 2.03 -7.33
N GLY A 41 -25.56 1.88 -6.31
CA GLY A 41 -24.25 1.26 -6.45
C GLY A 41 -23.56 0.99 -5.11
N SER A 42 -22.45 0.23 -5.13
CA SER A 42 -21.68 -0.02 -3.92
C SER A 42 -20.75 1.16 -3.63
N LYS A 43 -20.54 1.53 -2.36
CA LYS A 43 -19.60 2.60 -1.98
C LYS A 43 -18.17 2.38 -2.52
N LEU A 44 -17.84 1.15 -2.93
CA LEU A 44 -16.58 0.76 -3.57
C LEU A 44 -16.49 1.17 -5.05
N ASP A 45 -17.61 1.46 -5.69
CA ASP A 45 -17.72 1.98 -7.06
C ASP A 45 -17.53 3.51 -7.10
N PHE A 46 -17.27 4.14 -5.95
CA PHE A 46 -16.97 5.56 -5.89
C PHE A 46 -15.59 5.83 -6.51
N GLU A 47 -15.60 6.42 -7.72
CA GLU A 47 -14.40 6.76 -8.50
C GLU A 47 -13.62 7.96 -7.94
N GLY A 48 -14.09 8.59 -6.87
CA GLY A 48 -13.50 9.80 -6.31
C GLY A 48 -14.23 11.08 -6.72
N TYR A 49 -13.84 12.19 -6.11
CA TYR A 49 -14.41 13.52 -6.36
C TYR A 49 -13.34 14.61 -6.26
N LEU A 50 -13.32 15.49 -7.25
CA LEU A 50 -12.35 16.59 -7.35
C LEU A 50 -13.09 17.92 -7.50
N LYS A 51 -12.74 18.89 -6.64
CA LYS A 51 -13.21 20.28 -6.75
C LYS A 51 -12.10 21.27 -6.41
N ILE A 52 -12.17 22.47 -6.98
CA ILE A 52 -11.38 23.62 -6.55
C ILE A 52 -12.28 24.57 -5.76
N GLU A 53 -11.83 24.98 -4.59
CA GLU A 53 -12.45 26.06 -3.83
C GLU A 53 -11.56 27.29 -3.86
N VAL A 54 -12.12 28.42 -4.32
CA VAL A 54 -11.44 29.71 -4.34
C VAL A 54 -12.12 30.62 -3.34
N ILE A 55 -11.36 31.08 -2.35
CA ILE A 55 -11.79 32.03 -1.34
C ILE A 55 -11.24 33.41 -1.71
N SER A 56 -12.12 34.40 -1.90
CA SER A 56 -11.75 35.79 -2.19
C SER A 56 -12.41 36.75 -1.22
N ASN A 57 -11.69 37.81 -0.85
CA ASN A 57 -12.23 38.92 -0.07
C ASN A 57 -12.81 40.04 -0.97
N GLU A 58 -12.83 39.80 -2.28
CA GLU A 58 -13.39 40.69 -3.28
C GLU A 58 -14.66 40.07 -3.86
N LEU A 59 -15.70 40.90 -3.95
CA LEU A 59 -16.98 40.63 -4.61
C LEU A 59 -16.83 40.55 -6.13
N CYS A 60 -16.30 39.41 -6.61
CA CYS A 60 -16.11 39.18 -8.02
C CYS A 60 -16.67 37.82 -8.46
N PHE A 61 -17.39 37.81 -9.59
CA PHE A 61 -17.89 36.59 -10.23
C PHE A 61 -16.82 35.87 -11.06
N THR A 62 -15.64 36.46 -11.17
CA THR A 62 -14.45 35.85 -11.76
C THR A 62 -13.35 35.83 -10.69
N PRO A 63 -12.68 34.69 -10.45
CA PRO A 63 -11.65 34.61 -9.43
C PRO A 63 -10.51 35.59 -9.78
N SER A 64 -10.24 36.56 -8.90
CA SER A 64 -9.15 37.53 -9.06
C SER A 64 -7.81 36.84 -8.77
N PRO A 65 -6.82 36.85 -9.68
CA PRO A 65 -5.55 36.15 -9.47
C PRO A 65 -4.71 36.70 -8.31
N ARG A 66 -4.99 37.92 -7.85
CA ARG A 66 -4.20 38.62 -6.82
C ARG A 66 -5.08 38.82 -5.60
N GLY A 67 -4.92 37.95 -4.60
CA GLY A 67 -5.62 38.06 -3.30
C GLY A 67 -6.60 36.92 -2.99
N SER A 68 -6.80 35.96 -3.89
CA SER A 68 -7.61 34.77 -3.61
C SER A 68 -6.76 33.58 -3.14
N SER A 69 -7.20 32.86 -2.12
CA SER A 69 -6.65 31.54 -1.77
C SER A 69 -7.41 30.45 -2.53
N SER A 70 -6.69 29.57 -3.22
CA SER A 70 -7.28 28.45 -3.96
C SER A 70 -6.86 27.12 -3.36
N TYR A 71 -7.82 26.22 -3.17
CA TYR A 71 -7.63 24.90 -2.58
C TYR A 71 -8.13 23.83 -3.55
N LEU A 72 -7.29 22.84 -3.84
CA LEU A 72 -7.73 21.61 -4.49
C LEU A 72 -8.21 20.64 -3.42
N LEU A 73 -9.48 20.25 -3.50
CA LEU A 73 -10.08 19.26 -2.62
C LEU A 73 -10.30 17.97 -3.40
N VAL A 74 -9.86 16.88 -2.77
CA VAL A 74 -9.86 15.54 -3.33
C VAL A 74 -10.50 14.61 -2.32
N GLU A 75 -11.56 13.93 -2.72
CA GLU A 75 -12.23 12.91 -1.92
C GLU A 75 -12.10 11.57 -2.63
N ILE A 76 -11.70 10.53 -1.89
CA ILE A 76 -11.64 9.15 -2.40
C ILE A 76 -12.21 8.19 -1.36
N VAL A 77 -12.71 7.05 -1.83
CA VAL A 77 -12.91 5.86 -1.00
C VAL A 77 -11.81 4.88 -1.39
N SER A 78 -10.90 4.65 -0.45
CA SER A 78 -9.74 3.82 -0.71
C SER A 78 -10.10 2.34 -0.80
N GLY A 79 -9.36 1.60 -1.63
CA GLY A 79 -9.54 0.16 -1.77
C GLY A 79 -10.61 -0.25 -2.78
N SER A 80 -10.91 0.60 -3.76
CA SER A 80 -11.78 0.23 -4.87
C SER A 80 -11.19 -0.98 -5.62
N PRO A 81 -11.99 -2.00 -6.00
CA PRO A 81 -11.50 -3.14 -6.76
C PRO A 81 -10.99 -2.75 -8.16
N ASN A 82 -11.43 -1.60 -8.68
CA ASN A 82 -11.02 -1.07 -9.99
C ASN A 82 -9.74 -0.24 -9.91
N SER A 83 -9.21 -0.01 -8.71
CA SER A 83 -7.93 0.66 -8.51
C SER A 83 -6.79 -0.21 -9.07
N PRO A 84 -5.87 0.33 -9.88
CA PRO A 84 -4.56 -0.26 -10.19
C PRO A 84 -3.80 -0.71 -8.94
N LEU A 85 -4.01 -0.04 -7.80
CA LEU A 85 -3.38 -0.40 -6.53
C LEU A 85 -4.16 -1.47 -5.75
N ALA A 86 -5.29 -1.98 -6.28
CA ALA A 86 -6.20 -2.87 -5.56
C ALA A 86 -5.49 -4.13 -5.03
N ASP A 87 -4.50 -4.67 -5.76
CA ASP A 87 -3.74 -5.82 -5.25
C ASP A 87 -2.99 -5.49 -3.96
N LEU A 88 -2.24 -4.38 -3.93
CA LEU A 88 -1.53 -3.95 -2.71
C LEU A 88 -2.48 -3.69 -1.54
N TRP A 89 -3.68 -3.14 -1.81
CA TRP A 89 -4.71 -2.98 -0.78
C TRP A 89 -5.20 -4.32 -0.23
N ARG A 90 -5.50 -5.28 -1.11
CA ARG A 90 -5.92 -6.64 -0.71
C ARG A 90 -4.86 -7.30 0.16
N GLN A 91 -3.58 -7.13 -0.16
CA GLN A 91 -2.48 -7.66 0.65
C GLN A 91 -2.42 -7.00 2.05
N ILE A 92 -2.59 -5.67 2.16
CA ILE A 92 -2.68 -4.98 3.48
C ILE A 92 -3.84 -5.55 4.30
N LEU A 93 -5.02 -5.68 3.69
CA LEU A 93 -6.21 -6.22 4.35
C LEU A 93 -6.00 -7.68 4.81
N LEU A 94 -5.33 -8.49 3.99
CA LEU A 94 -4.99 -9.88 4.32
C LEU A 94 -4.08 -9.96 5.54
N LEU A 95 -3.01 -9.16 5.58
CA LEU A 95 -2.11 -9.12 6.73
C LEU A 95 -2.82 -8.65 8.00
N ASN A 96 -3.72 -7.66 7.89
CA ASN A 96 -4.52 -7.21 9.02
C ASN A 96 -5.47 -8.31 9.54
N LYS A 97 -6.03 -9.15 8.65
CA LYS A 97 -6.80 -10.34 9.03
C LYS A 97 -5.93 -11.36 9.77
N TYR A 98 -4.74 -11.66 9.25
CA TYR A 98 -3.80 -12.57 9.91
C TYR A 98 -3.38 -12.09 11.31
N LEU A 99 -3.10 -10.80 11.48
CA LEU A 99 -2.83 -10.22 12.80
C LEU A 99 -4.02 -10.35 13.76
N SER A 100 -5.24 -10.20 13.26
CA SER A 100 -6.45 -10.35 14.08
C SER A 100 -6.65 -11.80 14.52
N ILE A 101 -6.40 -12.77 13.64
CA ILE A 101 -6.40 -14.21 13.96
C ILE A 101 -5.35 -14.51 15.04
N LEU A 102 -4.14 -13.96 14.91
CA LEU A 102 -3.08 -14.12 15.92
C LEU A 102 -3.47 -13.54 17.27
N GLU A 103 -4.07 -12.36 17.28
CA GLU A 103 -4.49 -11.68 18.50
C GLU A 103 -5.56 -12.49 19.24
N GLU A 104 -6.55 -13.02 18.52
CA GLU A 104 -7.55 -13.92 19.09
C GLU A 104 -6.94 -15.22 19.62
N TYR A 105 -5.99 -15.80 18.87
CA TYR A 105 -5.27 -17.00 19.29
C TYR A 105 -4.52 -16.76 20.61
N ARG A 106 -3.74 -15.67 20.71
CA ARG A 106 -2.98 -15.33 21.93
C ARG A 106 -3.90 -15.06 23.13
N LYS A 107 -5.06 -14.44 22.91
CA LYS A 107 -6.09 -14.23 23.96
C LYS A 107 -6.63 -15.57 24.50
N LYS A 108 -6.93 -16.51 23.60
CA LYS A 108 -7.44 -17.85 23.96
C LYS A 108 -6.38 -18.70 24.64
N ASP A 109 -5.14 -18.65 24.15
CA ASP A 109 -4.00 -19.37 24.74
C ASP A 109 -3.72 -18.89 26.17
N SER A 110 -3.69 -17.57 26.39
CA SER A 110 -3.51 -16.98 27.72
C SER A 110 -4.64 -17.31 28.71
N SER A 111 -5.82 -17.65 28.20
CA SER A 111 -7.01 -17.95 29.01
C SER A 111 -7.21 -19.45 29.28
N SER A 112 -6.51 -20.33 28.54
CA SER A 112 -6.62 -21.78 28.64
C SER A 112 -5.64 -22.33 29.67
N ARG A 113 -6.13 -23.02 30.71
CA ARG A 113 -5.26 -23.64 31.73
C ARG A 113 -4.77 -25.05 31.39
N TYR A 114 -5.33 -25.71 30.37
CA TYR A 114 -5.16 -27.17 30.21
C TYR A 114 -5.01 -27.71 28.77
N SER A 115 -4.92 -26.88 27.74
CA SER A 115 -4.51 -27.33 26.40
C SER A 115 -4.20 -26.15 25.48
N ILE A 116 -3.06 -26.19 24.78
CA ILE A 116 -2.79 -25.30 23.65
C ILE A 116 -3.72 -25.75 22.52
N MET A 117 -4.76 -24.97 22.24
CA MET A 117 -5.60 -25.25 21.07
C MET A 117 -4.79 -24.99 19.79
N PRO A 118 -4.92 -25.82 18.74
CA PRO A 118 -4.28 -25.53 17.47
C PRO A 118 -4.86 -24.25 16.87
N LEU A 119 -4.00 -23.40 16.29
CA LEU A 119 -4.44 -22.25 15.54
C LEU A 119 -5.26 -22.70 14.33
N LYS A 120 -6.43 -22.08 14.13
CA LYS A 120 -7.29 -22.33 12.98
C LYS A 120 -7.80 -21.01 12.43
N PHE A 121 -7.92 -20.92 11.11
CA PHE A 121 -8.60 -19.79 10.49
C PHE A 121 -10.11 -19.88 10.74
N PRO A 122 -10.81 -18.74 10.82
CA PRO A 122 -12.28 -18.71 10.87
C PRO A 122 -12.91 -19.46 9.69
N SER A 123 -14.09 -20.05 9.88
CA SER A 123 -14.80 -20.80 8.83
C SER A 123 -15.24 -19.91 7.66
N ASP A 124 -15.45 -18.63 7.93
CA ASP A 124 -15.80 -17.57 6.98
C ASP A 124 -14.57 -16.80 6.45
N PHE A 125 -13.35 -17.34 6.66
CA PHE A 125 -12.13 -16.71 6.19
C PHE A 125 -12.11 -16.63 4.65
N LEU A 126 -12.32 -15.42 4.14
CA LEU A 126 -12.15 -15.12 2.72
C LEU A 126 -10.68 -14.96 2.38
N ALA A 127 -10.12 -15.94 1.68
CA ALA A 127 -8.78 -15.95 1.12
C ALA A 127 -8.78 -15.36 -0.30
N PRO A 128 -8.41 -14.08 -0.49
CA PRO A 128 -8.52 -13.41 -1.79
C PRO A 128 -7.61 -13.99 -2.87
N TYR A 129 -6.55 -14.69 -2.47
CA TYR A 129 -5.58 -15.33 -3.37
C TYR A 129 -5.72 -16.85 -3.39
N SER A 130 -6.85 -17.38 -2.92
CA SER A 130 -7.06 -18.82 -2.75
C SER A 130 -6.74 -19.59 -4.03
N GLU A 131 -5.70 -20.43 -3.98
CA GLU A 131 -5.33 -21.35 -5.05
C GLU A 131 -5.65 -22.81 -4.66
N ASP A 132 -5.62 -23.72 -5.63
CA ASP A 132 -5.76 -25.14 -5.38
C ASP A 132 -4.46 -25.72 -4.79
N GLU A 133 -4.59 -26.71 -3.91
CA GLU A 133 -3.44 -27.26 -3.17
C GLU A 133 -2.34 -27.80 -4.09
N SER A 134 -2.73 -28.47 -5.18
CA SER A 134 -1.78 -28.98 -6.18
C SER A 134 -0.98 -27.87 -6.85
N VAL A 135 -1.59 -26.71 -7.08
CA VAL A 135 -0.94 -25.55 -7.71
C VAL A 135 0.06 -24.91 -6.74
N ILE A 136 -0.32 -24.77 -5.47
CA ILE A 136 0.59 -24.26 -4.44
C ILE A 136 1.80 -25.17 -4.30
N THR A 137 1.59 -26.49 -4.18
CA THR A 137 2.69 -27.46 -4.09
C THR A 137 3.59 -27.43 -5.32
N SER A 138 3.03 -27.35 -6.54
CA SER A 138 3.84 -27.23 -7.74
C SER A 138 4.67 -25.94 -7.76
N LYS A 139 4.09 -24.81 -7.38
CA LYS A 139 4.81 -23.52 -7.30
C LYS A 139 5.93 -23.54 -6.28
N ILE A 140 5.71 -24.13 -5.09
CA ILE A 140 6.76 -24.32 -4.08
C ILE A 140 7.89 -25.19 -4.64
N ASN A 141 7.57 -26.29 -5.33
CA ASN A 141 8.59 -27.15 -5.93
C ASN A 141 9.38 -26.43 -7.03
N CYS A 142 8.72 -25.64 -7.89
CA CYS A 142 9.41 -24.80 -8.88
C CYS A 142 10.35 -23.80 -8.21
N LEU A 143 9.87 -23.08 -7.18
CA LEU A 143 10.67 -22.12 -6.43
C LEU A 143 11.93 -22.77 -5.83
N LEU A 144 11.78 -23.94 -5.22
CA LEU A 144 12.88 -24.69 -4.59
C LEU A 144 13.85 -25.31 -5.59
N ASN A 145 13.45 -25.48 -6.85
CA ASN A 145 14.32 -25.93 -7.94
C ASN A 145 14.98 -24.76 -8.69
N GLY A 146 14.69 -23.51 -8.32
CA GLY A 146 15.17 -22.32 -9.03
C GLY A 146 14.53 -22.13 -10.40
N ASP A 147 13.34 -22.69 -10.63
CA ASP A 147 12.58 -22.50 -11.86
C ASP A 147 11.64 -21.29 -11.73
N ASP A 148 12.09 -20.17 -12.31
CA ASP A 148 11.40 -18.88 -12.27
C ASP A 148 10.28 -18.78 -13.32
N SER A 149 10.10 -19.81 -14.16
CA SER A 149 9.14 -19.78 -15.27
C SER A 149 7.67 -19.74 -14.82
N ALA A 150 7.38 -20.17 -13.58
CA ALA A 150 6.03 -20.22 -13.04
C ALA A 150 5.41 -18.84 -12.74
N GLU A 151 6.22 -17.77 -12.68
CA GLU A 151 5.74 -16.39 -12.41
C GLU A 151 5.45 -15.57 -13.69
N ILE A 152 5.85 -16.05 -14.87
CA ILE A 152 5.89 -15.24 -16.11
C ILE A 152 4.66 -15.48 -17.01
N ASN A 153 3.45 -15.39 -16.46
CA ASN A 153 2.22 -15.39 -17.27
C ASN A 153 1.51 -14.03 -17.31
N GLU A 154 2.10 -12.98 -16.73
CA GLU A 154 1.58 -11.61 -16.86
C GLU A 154 2.12 -10.95 -18.12
N GLU A 155 1.18 -10.60 -19.02
CA GLU A 155 1.38 -10.03 -20.35
C GLU A 155 2.61 -9.11 -20.42
N ILE A 156 3.51 -9.42 -21.34
CA ILE A 156 4.72 -8.64 -21.61
C ILE A 156 4.27 -7.26 -22.10
N SER A 157 4.38 -6.23 -21.25
CA SER A 157 4.40 -4.85 -21.73
C SER A 157 5.61 -4.72 -22.66
N GLN A 158 5.36 -4.49 -23.94
CA GLN A 158 6.39 -4.49 -24.99
C GLN A 158 7.38 -3.32 -24.87
N ASN A 159 7.19 -2.39 -23.93
CA ASN A 159 8.08 -1.26 -23.71
C ASN A 159 8.44 -1.15 -22.20
N PRO A 160 9.70 -1.36 -21.80
CA PRO A 160 10.14 -1.07 -20.44
C PRO A 160 10.04 0.44 -20.17
N VAL A 161 9.66 0.80 -18.94
CA VAL A 161 9.51 2.20 -18.49
C VAL A 161 10.79 3.04 -18.73
N GLY A 162 11.96 2.39 -18.84
CA GLY A 162 13.25 3.03 -19.11
C GLY A 162 13.36 3.80 -20.42
N ASP A 163 12.54 3.48 -21.44
CA ASP A 163 12.55 4.20 -22.73
C ASP A 163 11.49 5.31 -22.81
N MET A 164 10.66 5.49 -21.78
CA MET A 164 9.65 6.55 -21.76
C MET A 164 10.23 7.89 -21.31
N ASN A 165 9.68 8.98 -21.87
CA ASN A 165 9.97 10.33 -21.41
C ASN A 165 9.62 10.44 -19.92
N ILE A 166 10.59 10.78 -19.07
CA ILE A 166 10.44 10.88 -17.60
C ILE A 166 9.26 11.78 -17.21
N TYR A 167 8.86 12.73 -18.06
CA TYR A 167 7.72 13.63 -17.84
C TYR A 167 6.33 13.02 -18.10
N GLU A 168 6.25 11.85 -18.74
CA GLU A 168 5.00 11.19 -19.12
C GLU A 168 4.69 9.92 -18.31
N ILE A 169 5.65 9.45 -17.50
CA ILE A 169 5.49 8.20 -16.74
C ILE A 169 4.45 8.41 -15.62
N LYS A 170 3.42 7.56 -15.59
CA LYS A 170 2.35 7.60 -14.60
C LYS A 170 2.58 6.56 -13.51
N LEU A 171 1.88 6.72 -12.38
CA LEU A 171 1.84 5.72 -11.32
C LEU A 171 1.49 4.33 -11.84
N THR A 172 0.54 4.25 -12.77
CA THR A 172 0.09 3.00 -13.38
C THR A 172 1.20 2.24 -14.09
N ASP A 173 2.21 2.93 -14.61
CA ASP A 173 3.31 2.28 -15.32
C ASP A 173 4.25 1.60 -14.32
N PHE A 174 4.58 2.26 -13.20
CA PHE A 174 5.37 1.65 -12.14
C PHE A 174 4.64 0.49 -11.44
N ILE A 175 3.31 0.55 -11.31
CA ILE A 175 2.52 -0.55 -10.75
C ILE A 175 2.67 -1.82 -11.59
N LYS A 176 2.66 -1.70 -12.93
CA LYS A 176 2.82 -2.85 -13.84
C LYS A 176 4.19 -3.53 -13.72
N GLU A 177 5.20 -2.80 -13.26
CA GLU A 177 6.56 -3.33 -13.08
C GLU A 177 6.78 -3.98 -11.71
N LEU A 178 5.89 -3.79 -10.73
CA LEU A 178 6.02 -4.40 -9.39
C LEU A 178 6.24 -5.92 -9.41
N PRO A 179 5.53 -6.70 -10.25
CA PRO A 179 5.75 -8.15 -10.35
C PRO A 179 7.16 -8.52 -10.80
N LYS A 180 7.89 -7.59 -11.44
CA LYS A 180 9.19 -7.77 -12.09
C LYS A 180 10.27 -6.83 -11.53
N ARG A 181 10.04 -6.18 -10.38
CA ARG A 181 11.00 -5.25 -9.79
C ARG A 181 12.37 -5.91 -9.58
N GLU A 182 13.45 -5.18 -9.82
CA GLU A 182 14.82 -5.73 -9.87
C GLU A 182 15.31 -6.37 -8.57
N ASN A 183 14.73 -6.00 -7.43
CA ASN A 183 15.13 -6.45 -6.11
C ASN A 183 14.24 -7.58 -5.53
N LEU A 184 13.54 -8.33 -6.40
CA LEU A 184 12.79 -9.52 -5.99
C LEU A 184 13.74 -10.61 -5.53
N ASP A 185 13.45 -11.18 -4.36
CA ASP A 185 14.22 -12.27 -3.78
C ASP A 185 13.34 -13.51 -3.51
N PHE A 186 13.95 -14.53 -2.92
CA PHE A 186 13.24 -15.76 -2.56
C PHE A 186 12.05 -15.53 -1.62
N THR A 187 12.12 -14.58 -0.67
CA THR A 187 11.05 -14.35 0.31
C THR A 187 9.85 -13.65 -0.34
N ASP A 188 10.11 -12.72 -1.26
CA ASP A 188 9.09 -12.07 -2.07
C ASP A 188 8.27 -13.10 -2.88
N ARG A 189 8.95 -14.05 -3.52
CA ARG A 189 8.31 -15.13 -4.30
C ARG A 189 7.57 -16.12 -3.42
N LEU A 190 8.17 -16.52 -2.30
CA LEU A 190 7.52 -17.41 -1.34
C LEU A 190 6.23 -16.79 -0.79
N TRP A 191 6.23 -15.49 -0.47
CA TRP A 191 5.03 -14.77 -0.06
C TRP A 191 3.92 -14.84 -1.12
N ARG A 192 4.26 -14.63 -2.40
CA ARG A 192 3.30 -14.69 -3.51
C ARG A 192 2.60 -16.04 -3.62
N ILE A 193 3.29 -17.13 -3.28
CA ILE A 193 2.76 -18.49 -3.28
C ILE A 193 1.95 -18.76 -2.01
N VAL A 194 2.54 -18.50 -0.84
CA VAL A 194 1.97 -18.89 0.47
C VAL A 194 0.70 -18.09 0.80
N ARG A 195 0.58 -16.85 0.32
CA ARG A 195 -0.66 -16.06 0.48
C ARG A 195 -1.89 -16.71 -0.16
N GLY A 196 -1.69 -17.68 -1.07
CA GLY A 196 -2.77 -18.46 -1.69
C GLY A 196 -3.29 -19.64 -0.85
N ALA A 197 -2.66 -19.96 0.28
CA ALA A 197 -3.11 -21.03 1.16
C ALA A 197 -4.45 -20.69 1.83
N ARG A 198 -5.43 -21.62 1.71
CA ARG A 198 -6.81 -21.42 2.21
C ARG A 198 -6.96 -21.56 3.73
N ASN A 199 -6.02 -22.22 4.39
CA ASN A 199 -6.09 -22.49 5.82
C ASN A 199 -4.69 -22.54 6.45
N TYR A 200 -4.65 -22.42 7.78
CA TYR A 200 -3.42 -22.38 8.54
C TYR A 200 -2.54 -23.64 8.43
N ASN A 201 -3.16 -24.82 8.29
CA ASN A 201 -2.41 -26.07 8.18
C ASN A 201 -1.61 -26.09 6.88
N LYS A 202 -2.26 -25.80 5.75
CA LYS A 202 -1.59 -25.74 4.44
C LYS A 202 -0.52 -24.67 4.39
N MET A 203 -0.80 -23.54 5.02
CA MET A 203 0.16 -22.46 5.19
C MET A 203 1.41 -22.92 5.97
N THR A 204 1.22 -23.66 7.06
CA THR A 204 2.31 -24.28 7.83
C THR A 204 3.04 -25.35 7.03
N ASP A 205 2.33 -26.19 6.28
CA ASP A 205 2.92 -27.24 5.43
C ASP A 205 3.87 -26.64 4.37
N CYS A 206 3.51 -25.48 3.78
CA CYS A 206 4.38 -24.78 2.84
C CYS A 206 5.71 -24.37 3.49
N ILE A 207 5.65 -23.71 4.66
CA ILE A 207 6.85 -23.26 5.37
C ILE A 207 7.71 -24.45 5.80
N TYR A 208 7.07 -25.53 6.26
CA TYR A 208 7.76 -26.77 6.62
C TYR A 208 8.49 -27.38 5.42
N THR A 209 7.82 -27.49 4.28
CA THR A 209 8.40 -28.03 3.03
C THR A 209 9.62 -27.22 2.58
N VAL A 210 9.55 -25.89 2.71
CA VAL A 210 10.69 -25.01 2.38
C VAL A 210 11.86 -25.28 3.32
N PHE A 211 11.65 -25.26 4.65
CA PHE A 211 12.73 -25.52 5.60
C PHE A 211 13.33 -26.92 5.46
N GLU A 212 12.49 -27.93 5.23
CA GLU A 212 12.95 -29.30 4.98
C GLU A 212 13.84 -29.36 3.73
N SER A 213 13.43 -28.70 2.65
CA SER A 213 14.18 -28.68 1.39
C SER A 213 15.50 -27.92 1.51
N LEU A 214 15.51 -26.79 2.22
CA LEU A 214 16.76 -26.05 2.50
C LEU A 214 17.77 -26.90 3.29
N THR A 215 17.27 -27.75 4.20
CA THR A 215 18.12 -28.63 5.00
C THR A 215 18.64 -29.85 4.21
N LYS A 216 17.85 -30.36 3.24
CA LYS A 216 18.14 -31.62 2.53
C LYS A 216 18.81 -31.46 1.17
N ASN A 217 18.47 -30.41 0.41
CA ASN A 217 18.75 -30.34 -1.03
C ASN A 217 19.95 -29.45 -1.39
N ASN A 218 20.70 -28.92 -0.41
CA ASN A 218 21.78 -27.93 -0.63
C ASN A 218 21.36 -26.72 -1.51
N TYR A 219 20.06 -26.44 -1.60
CA TYR A 219 19.53 -25.29 -2.30
C TYR A 219 19.82 -24.04 -1.49
N LYS A 220 20.44 -23.03 -2.13
CA LYS A 220 20.79 -21.75 -1.52
C LYS A 220 19.91 -20.65 -2.11
N PRO A 221 18.82 -20.26 -1.43
CA PRO A 221 17.93 -19.21 -1.91
C PRO A 221 18.67 -17.88 -1.97
N GLN A 222 18.43 -17.12 -3.04
CA GLN A 222 18.91 -15.74 -3.11
C GLN A 222 18.02 -14.86 -2.23
N LEU A 223 18.60 -14.30 -1.18
CA LEU A 223 17.95 -13.36 -0.27
C LEU A 223 18.45 -11.94 -0.54
N ASN A 224 17.60 -10.95 -0.34
CA ASN A 224 18.05 -9.56 -0.34
C ASN A 224 18.89 -9.28 0.92
N ASP A 225 20.08 -8.71 0.75
CA ASP A 225 20.99 -8.38 1.88
C ASP A 225 20.37 -7.41 2.90
N MET A 226 19.36 -6.66 2.49
CA MET A 226 18.63 -5.72 3.36
C MET A 226 17.43 -6.37 4.06
N ASP A 227 17.09 -7.62 3.72
CA ASP A 227 16.04 -8.39 4.40
C ASP A 227 16.47 -8.73 5.83
N LYS A 228 15.72 -8.21 6.80
CA LYS A 228 15.94 -8.47 8.22
C LYS A 228 14.77 -9.20 8.87
N THR A 229 13.87 -9.76 8.07
CA THR A 229 12.75 -10.58 8.57
C THR A 229 13.29 -11.79 9.33
N ARG A 230 12.49 -12.31 10.26
CA ARG A 230 12.86 -13.53 10.99
C ARG A 230 12.96 -14.73 10.07
N PHE A 231 12.17 -14.76 9.00
CA PHE A 231 12.25 -15.82 7.99
C PHE A 231 13.59 -15.79 7.25
N ALA A 232 14.00 -14.64 6.71
CA ALA A 232 15.29 -14.51 6.03
C ALA A 232 16.45 -14.89 6.97
N ARG A 233 16.42 -14.44 8.23
CA ARG A 233 17.42 -14.84 9.23
C ARG A 233 17.45 -16.36 9.47
N MET A 234 16.29 -17.00 9.62
CA MET A 234 16.21 -18.46 9.79
C MET A 234 16.78 -19.20 8.58
N VAL A 235 16.52 -18.71 7.37
CA VAL A 235 17.10 -19.27 6.14
C VAL A 235 18.63 -19.14 6.16
N SER A 236 19.17 -17.95 6.45
CA SER A 236 20.62 -17.75 6.56
C SER A 236 21.28 -18.59 7.68
N GLU A 237 20.57 -18.86 8.77
CA GLU A 237 21.04 -19.74 9.86
C GLU A 237 21.08 -21.21 9.41
N LEU A 238 20.10 -21.67 8.63
CA LEU A 238 20.06 -23.02 8.05
C LEU A 238 21.18 -23.24 7.03
N GLU A 239 21.56 -22.23 6.26
CA GLU A 239 22.67 -22.31 5.30
C GLU A 239 24.05 -22.50 5.94
N ASN A 240 24.24 -22.05 7.19
CA ASN A 240 25.52 -22.07 7.88
C ASN A 240 25.79 -23.37 8.68
N GLU A 241 25.12 -24.48 8.34
CA GLU A 241 25.26 -25.84 8.92
C GLU A 241 24.98 -25.99 10.43
N ASN A 242 24.73 -24.89 11.15
CA ASN A 242 24.39 -24.86 12.58
C ASN A 242 22.89 -24.69 12.85
N GLY A 243 22.07 -24.48 11.82
CA GLY A 243 20.64 -24.25 11.96
C GLY A 243 19.88 -25.53 12.27
N LYS A 244 19.23 -25.60 13.43
CA LYS A 244 18.12 -26.54 13.65
C LYS A 244 16.85 -25.89 13.13
N VAL A 245 16.02 -26.65 12.41
CA VAL A 245 14.66 -26.21 12.07
C VAL A 245 13.96 -25.85 13.38
N SER A 246 13.62 -24.58 13.53
CA SER A 246 12.88 -24.10 14.70
C SER A 246 11.49 -24.74 14.70
N SER A 247 10.98 -25.07 15.89
CA SER A 247 9.66 -25.68 16.01
C SER A 247 8.60 -24.71 15.48
N LEU A 248 7.90 -25.10 14.40
CA LEU A 248 6.77 -24.36 13.83
C LEU A 248 5.47 -24.51 14.66
N ALA A 249 5.59 -24.80 15.96
CA ALA A 249 4.45 -24.99 16.84
C ALA A 249 3.69 -23.68 17.10
N GLY A 250 2.39 -23.80 17.39
CA GLY A 250 1.54 -22.71 17.83
C GLY A 250 1.22 -21.71 16.72
N SER A 251 1.63 -20.45 16.90
CA SER A 251 1.42 -19.36 15.94
C SER A 251 2.60 -19.10 15.00
N SER A 252 3.73 -19.77 15.22
CA SER A 252 5.03 -19.41 14.63
C SER A 252 5.00 -19.28 13.11
N SER A 253 4.36 -20.22 12.38
CA SER A 253 4.24 -20.15 10.92
C SER A 253 3.51 -18.90 10.45
N LEU A 254 2.42 -18.52 11.12
CA LEU A 254 1.62 -17.35 10.73
C LEU A 254 2.39 -16.06 11.02
N GLU A 255 3.13 -16.01 12.12
CA GLU A 255 3.99 -14.88 12.43
C GLU A 255 5.09 -14.69 11.37
N LEU A 256 5.76 -15.76 10.94
CA LEU A 256 6.79 -15.70 9.88
C LEU A 256 6.22 -15.20 8.55
N ILE A 257 5.00 -15.61 8.23
CA ILE A 257 4.33 -15.21 7.00
C ILE A 257 3.89 -13.75 7.03
N ILE A 258 3.43 -13.26 8.19
CA ILE A 258 3.12 -11.84 8.34
C ILE A 258 4.40 -11.00 8.22
N ASP A 259 5.51 -11.46 8.80
CA ASP A 259 6.84 -10.83 8.69
C ASP A 259 7.26 -10.68 7.22
N MET A 260 7.22 -11.80 6.49
CA MET A 260 7.56 -11.86 5.08
C MET A 260 6.62 -11.02 4.20
N GLY A 261 5.31 -11.12 4.39
CA GLY A 261 4.35 -10.36 3.60
C GLY A 261 4.42 -8.85 3.86
N LEU A 262 4.68 -8.44 5.10
CA LEU A 262 4.84 -7.02 5.43
C LEU A 262 6.11 -6.44 4.79
N GLU A 263 7.22 -7.19 4.79
CA GLU A 263 8.46 -6.80 4.11
C GLU A 263 8.26 -6.70 2.60
N ASN A 264 7.63 -7.70 1.96
CA ASN A 264 7.34 -7.66 0.52
C ASN A 264 6.53 -6.41 0.14
N ILE A 265 5.39 -6.17 0.81
CA ILE A 265 4.54 -5.01 0.50
C ILE A 265 5.27 -3.69 0.79
N SER A 266 6.08 -3.65 1.85
CA SER A 266 6.90 -2.47 2.16
C SER A 266 7.88 -2.16 1.02
N ARG A 267 8.52 -3.18 0.44
CA ARG A 267 9.38 -3.03 -0.73
C ARG A 267 8.62 -2.59 -1.97
N ASP A 268 7.40 -3.10 -2.17
CA ASP A 268 6.55 -2.68 -3.29
C ASP A 268 6.22 -1.18 -3.19
N TYR A 269 5.79 -0.69 -2.03
CA TYR A 269 5.57 0.76 -1.85
C TYR A 269 6.85 1.57 -1.90
N MET A 270 7.97 1.07 -1.38
CA MET A 270 9.27 1.74 -1.50
C MET A 270 9.69 1.86 -2.96
N TYR A 271 9.46 0.83 -3.78
CA TYR A 271 9.72 0.86 -5.21
C TYR A 271 8.88 1.95 -5.89
N LEU A 272 7.57 2.00 -5.63
CA LEU A 272 6.70 3.04 -6.20
C LEU A 272 7.17 4.45 -5.82
N LEU A 273 7.41 4.69 -4.52
CA LEU A 273 7.80 6.02 -4.03
C LEU A 273 9.19 6.45 -4.50
N SER A 274 10.13 5.50 -4.63
CA SER A 274 11.49 5.78 -5.11
C SER A 274 11.48 6.15 -6.59
N ASN A 275 10.77 5.38 -7.42
CA ASN A 275 10.71 5.62 -8.86
C ASN A 275 9.95 6.90 -9.23
N MET A 276 9.00 7.31 -8.39
CA MET A 276 8.36 8.63 -8.52
C MET A 276 9.22 9.80 -8.02
N ASN A 277 10.43 9.54 -7.53
CA ASN A 277 11.32 10.56 -6.93
C ASN A 277 10.67 11.35 -5.77
N VAL A 278 9.74 10.74 -5.03
CA VAL A 278 8.91 11.42 -4.01
C VAL A 278 9.70 11.70 -2.74
N MET A 279 10.67 10.85 -2.40
CA MET A 279 11.45 11.03 -1.20
C MET A 279 12.85 10.43 -1.36
N GLU A 280 13.84 11.02 -0.71
CA GLU A 280 15.16 10.41 -0.60
C GLU A 280 15.06 9.04 0.07
N ALA A 281 15.90 8.10 -0.36
CA ALA A 281 15.94 6.75 0.18
C ALA A 281 16.11 6.73 1.72
N TYR A 282 16.74 7.75 2.32
CA TYR A 282 16.84 7.91 3.77
C TYR A 282 15.49 8.21 4.44
N GLY A 283 14.71 9.15 3.88
CA GLY A 283 13.36 9.45 4.38
C GLY A 283 12.44 8.24 4.24
N LEU A 284 12.53 7.51 3.12
CA LEU A 284 11.79 6.25 2.92
C LEU A 284 12.15 5.25 4.00
N ARG A 285 13.44 5.01 4.22
CA ARG A 285 13.90 4.10 5.27
C ARG A 285 13.40 4.49 6.66
N LYS A 286 13.19 5.77 6.97
CA LYS A 286 12.62 6.19 8.26
C LYS A 286 11.13 5.86 8.39
N ILE A 287 10.35 5.99 7.31
CA ILE A 287 8.92 5.67 7.30
C ILE A 287 8.71 4.15 7.33
N PHE A 288 9.49 3.42 6.53
CA PHE A 288 9.40 1.97 6.43
C PHE A 288 10.14 1.24 7.56
N ASN A 289 11.01 1.97 8.29
CA ASN A 289 11.86 1.53 9.40
C ASN A 289 12.01 0.00 9.42
N CYS A 290 12.96 -0.48 8.60
CA CYS A 290 13.21 -1.91 8.32
C CYS A 290 13.00 -2.74 9.59
N MET A 291 12.24 -3.82 9.44
CA MET A 291 11.81 -4.74 10.50
C MET A 291 12.75 -4.77 11.70
N LEU A 292 12.20 -4.47 12.88
CA LEU A 292 12.95 -4.59 14.12
C LEU A 292 13.38 -6.06 14.24
N THR A 293 14.68 -6.28 14.18
CA THR A 293 15.32 -7.52 14.55
C THR A 293 14.90 -7.82 15.99
N GLY A 294 13.96 -8.75 16.19
CA GLY A 294 13.38 -8.97 17.51
C GLY A 294 12.20 -9.94 17.51
N GLU A 295 11.47 -9.93 18.62
CA GLU A 295 10.27 -10.74 18.83
C GLU A 295 9.06 -10.20 18.05
N PHE A 296 8.08 -11.07 17.80
CA PHE A 296 6.86 -10.69 17.10
C PHE A 296 5.90 -9.92 18.01
N ASP A 297 5.85 -8.61 17.78
CA ASP A 297 4.94 -7.71 18.46
C ASP A 297 3.78 -7.28 17.54
N ILE A 298 2.56 -7.72 17.87
CA ILE A 298 1.36 -7.43 17.07
C ILE A 298 1.13 -5.93 16.92
N HIS A 299 1.40 -5.13 17.96
CA HIS A 299 1.14 -3.69 17.95
C HIS A 299 2.05 -2.96 16.94
N ASN A 300 3.35 -3.26 16.94
CA ASN A 300 4.31 -2.72 15.99
C ASN A 300 3.93 -3.07 14.55
N TYR A 301 3.50 -4.31 14.29
CA TYR A 301 3.07 -4.73 12.96
C TYR A 301 1.78 -4.03 12.52
N ARG A 302 0.81 -3.82 13.43
CA ARG A 302 -0.40 -3.03 13.14
C ARG A 302 -0.06 -1.57 12.80
N ASN A 303 0.85 -0.95 13.56
CA ASN A 303 1.30 0.42 13.29
C ASN A 303 1.98 0.52 11.91
N LYS A 304 2.77 -0.50 11.52
CA LYS A 304 3.37 -0.55 10.18
C LYS A 304 2.31 -0.69 9.09
N LEU A 305 1.33 -1.58 9.24
CA LEU A 305 0.22 -1.68 8.28
C LEU A 305 -0.56 -0.38 8.16
N LEU A 306 -0.74 0.35 9.26
CA LEU A 306 -1.38 1.66 9.25
C LEU A 306 -0.57 2.68 8.45
N ASN A 307 0.76 2.71 8.60
CA ASN A 307 1.63 3.54 7.76
C ASN A 307 1.52 3.16 6.27
N LEU A 308 1.52 1.87 5.94
CA LEU A 308 1.34 1.41 4.56
C LEU A 308 -0.02 1.80 4.00
N ALA A 309 -1.08 1.72 4.80
CA ALA A 309 -2.42 2.15 4.39
C ALA A 309 -2.49 3.66 4.14
N GLN A 310 -1.81 4.47 4.95
CA GLN A 310 -1.72 5.93 4.73
C GLN A 310 -0.95 6.28 3.45
N ILE A 311 0.12 5.54 3.15
CA ILE A 311 0.86 5.67 1.89
C ILE A 311 -0.05 5.27 0.72
N HIS A 312 -0.76 4.15 0.85
CA HIS A 312 -1.69 3.67 -0.16
C HIS A 312 -2.76 4.71 -0.51
N ILE A 313 -3.45 5.25 0.50
CA ILE A 313 -4.44 6.32 0.32
C ILE A 313 -3.82 7.51 -0.41
N SER A 314 -2.59 7.90 -0.06
CA SER A 314 -1.89 9.01 -0.71
C SER A 314 -1.59 8.72 -2.19
N LEU A 315 -1.28 7.46 -2.53
CA LEU A 315 -1.07 7.04 -3.92
C LEU A 315 -2.37 6.96 -4.71
N GLU A 316 -3.49 6.52 -4.11
CA GLU A 316 -4.79 6.54 -4.77
C GLU A 316 -5.29 7.98 -5.03
N LEU A 317 -5.05 8.90 -4.09
CA LEU A 317 -5.28 10.33 -4.29
C LEU A 317 -4.49 10.84 -5.50
N LEU A 318 -3.21 10.48 -5.56
CA LEU A 318 -2.34 10.86 -6.67
C LEU A 318 -2.85 10.29 -8.00
N GLN A 319 -3.24 9.02 -8.00
CA GLN A 319 -3.73 8.34 -9.18
C GLN A 319 -4.98 9.03 -9.74
N LEU A 320 -5.94 9.38 -8.87
CA LEU A 320 -7.15 10.10 -9.28
C LEU A 320 -6.79 11.41 -10.00
N ILE A 321 -5.85 12.16 -9.45
CA ILE A 321 -5.40 13.43 -10.01
C ILE A 321 -4.68 13.20 -11.34
N GLN A 322 -3.80 12.20 -11.44
CA GLN A 322 -3.08 11.88 -12.67
C GLN A 322 -4.05 11.47 -13.80
N THR A 323 -5.11 10.74 -13.47
CA THR A 323 -6.16 10.33 -14.42
C THR A 323 -6.89 11.55 -15.02
N HIS A 324 -7.15 12.59 -14.22
CA HIS A 324 -7.97 13.72 -14.66
C HIS A 324 -7.20 14.95 -15.15
N PHE A 325 -6.01 15.22 -14.62
CA PHE A 325 -5.25 16.44 -14.93
C PHE A 325 -4.04 16.20 -15.83
N ASN A 326 -3.72 14.93 -16.15
CA ASN A 326 -2.51 14.54 -16.88
C ASN A 326 -1.27 15.32 -16.39
N CYS A 327 -1.13 15.39 -15.06
CA CYS A 327 -0.11 16.21 -14.42
C CYS A 327 1.30 15.74 -14.78
N ARG A 328 2.20 16.70 -14.95
CA ARG A 328 3.64 16.44 -15.01
C ARG A 328 4.13 15.79 -13.71
N CYS A 329 5.25 15.07 -13.77
CA CYS A 329 5.87 14.41 -12.63
C CYS A 329 6.25 15.36 -11.48
N ASP A 330 6.62 16.62 -11.77
CA ASP A 330 6.93 17.62 -10.75
C ASP A 330 5.71 18.06 -9.93
N ILE A 331 4.54 18.16 -10.55
CA ILE A 331 3.27 18.48 -9.85
C ILE A 331 2.80 17.27 -9.04
N THR A 332 2.93 16.08 -9.62
CA THR A 332 2.64 14.78 -9.00
C THR A 332 3.39 14.64 -7.67
N TYR A 333 4.68 14.98 -7.67
CA TYR A 333 5.53 15.02 -6.48
C TYR A 333 4.95 15.90 -5.37
N SER A 334 4.66 17.18 -5.67
CA SER A 334 4.22 18.14 -4.66
C SER A 334 2.90 17.73 -4.01
N ILE A 335 2.00 17.14 -4.79
CA ILE A 335 0.71 16.67 -4.30
C ILE A 335 0.89 15.48 -3.35
N LEU A 336 1.67 14.49 -3.74
CA LEU A 336 1.93 13.32 -2.92
C LEU A 336 2.70 13.69 -1.64
N GLU A 337 3.65 14.61 -1.73
CA GLU A 337 4.35 15.14 -0.57
C GLU A 337 3.38 15.82 0.42
N CYS A 338 2.48 16.67 -0.07
CA CYS A 338 1.45 17.31 0.75
C CYS A 338 0.53 16.29 1.43
N ALA A 339 0.10 15.24 0.71
CA ALA A 339 -0.72 14.18 1.26
C ALA A 339 0.02 13.41 2.37
N LEU A 340 1.27 13.02 2.11
CA LEU A 340 2.08 12.26 3.06
C LEU A 340 2.45 13.09 4.32
N LYS A 341 2.72 14.40 4.18
CA LYS A 341 2.97 15.31 5.32
C LYS A 341 1.80 15.34 6.31
N LYS A 342 0.56 15.10 5.85
CA LYS A 342 -0.62 15.03 6.72
C LYS A 342 -0.54 13.85 7.71
N TYR A 343 0.11 12.75 7.31
CA TYR A 343 0.20 11.53 8.10
C TYR A 343 1.48 11.46 8.93
N PHE A 344 2.64 11.84 8.37
CA PHE A 344 3.94 11.68 9.05
C PHE A 344 4.60 13.00 9.52
N GLY A 345 3.90 14.14 9.37
CA GLY A 345 4.34 15.45 9.84
C GLY A 345 5.57 16.00 9.11
N SER A 346 6.31 16.91 9.75
CA SER A 346 7.52 17.56 9.21
C SER A 346 8.78 16.67 9.22
N SER A 347 8.63 15.37 9.49
CA SER A 347 9.68 14.34 9.39
C SER A 347 10.23 14.15 7.97
N PHE A 348 9.49 14.62 6.96
CA PHE A 348 9.89 14.67 5.56
C PHE A 348 10.94 15.78 5.35
N LYS A 349 12.22 15.41 5.29
CA LYS A 349 13.28 16.32 4.85
C LYS A 349 13.58 16.11 3.37
N TYR A 350 13.67 17.25 2.67
CA TYR A 350 13.78 17.42 1.23
C TYR A 350 15.06 16.86 0.62
N LYS A 351 14.93 16.36 -0.61
CA LYS A 351 15.98 16.47 -1.62
C LYS A 351 15.90 17.91 -2.15
N SER A 352 16.78 18.79 -1.68
CA SER A 352 16.86 20.14 -2.26
C SER A 352 17.41 19.98 -3.67
N ASN A 353 16.59 20.15 -4.70
CA ASN A 353 17.11 20.30 -6.06
C ASN A 353 18.01 21.54 -6.07
N LYS A 354 19.29 21.33 -6.37
CA LYS A 354 20.22 22.37 -6.79
C LYS A 354 20.11 22.53 -8.30
#